data_AF-A0A1F8B466-F1
#
_entry.id   AF-A0A1F8B466-F1
#
_cell.length_a   1.000
_cell.length_b   1.000
_cell.length_c   1.000
_cell.angle_alpha   90.00
_cell.angle_beta   90.00
_cell.angle_gamma   90.00
#
_symmetry.space_group_name_H-M   'P 1'
#
loop_
_entity.id
_entity.type
_entity.pdbx_description
1 polymer ?
#
loop_
_entity_poly.entity_id
_entity_poly.type
_entity_poly.pdbx_seq_one_letter_code
_entity_poly.pdbx_strand_id
1 'polypeptide(L)'
;MDFFLVVLFPAIAALLIYTLSLSFLLASFLFFGVPAIYLSFRKPQIVKKSLLFTVLIVSTVSWVLDHMAFLDKTWFVDESALRLLGGTIPIEDVIFGFFWAYYGVVFWEYFLDHDKNKYRFDPRTRYLIVFLGVALSIFFALYFLDSPWLVQPYFYLKFGLTVLVPPILFAVLKFPRLIRRLAAIGIYFFFLSLVGEHIGLTLGHWRFPGNNYIATATQAGQLIPWEEIIFWWALGVPGLICWYELFVDDRK
;
A
#
# COMPACT_ATOMS: atom_id res chain seq x y z
N MET A 1 10.76 -23.68 -0.40
CA MET A 1 9.82 -23.88 0.73
C MET A 1 9.18 -22.56 1.14
N ASP A 2 9.96 -21.52 1.45
CA ASP A 2 9.42 -20.24 1.95
C ASP A 2 8.41 -19.57 1.01
N PHE A 3 8.65 -19.57 -0.30
CA PHE A 3 7.69 -19.04 -1.28
C PHE A 3 6.35 -19.77 -1.26
N PHE A 4 6.37 -21.10 -1.12
CA PHE A 4 5.14 -21.90 -1.00
C PHE A 4 4.34 -21.53 0.26
N LEU A 5 5.01 -21.33 1.40
CA LEU A 5 4.37 -20.90 2.64
C LEU A 5 3.75 -19.50 2.50
N VAL A 6 4.45 -18.60 1.83
CA VAL A 6 3.98 -17.25 1.51
C VAL A 6 2.76 -17.25 0.59
N VAL A 7 2.64 -18.21 -0.33
CA VAL A 7 1.42 -18.39 -1.15
C VAL A 7 0.30 -19.05 -0.33
N LEU A 8 0.64 -19.93 0.62
CA LEU A 8 -0.33 -20.64 1.45
C LEU A 8 -0.96 -19.73 2.52
N PHE A 9 -0.21 -18.78 3.09
CA PHE A 9 -0.72 -17.90 4.15
C PHE A 9 -1.98 -17.11 3.74
N PRO A 10 -2.04 -16.42 2.59
CA PRO A 10 -3.26 -15.76 2.13
C PRO A 10 -4.46 -16.70 1.98
N ALA A 11 -4.25 -17.95 1.55
CA ALA A 11 -5.35 -18.91 1.41
C ALA A 11 -5.92 -19.34 2.76
N ILE A 12 -5.04 -19.57 3.76
CA ILE A 12 -5.46 -19.86 5.13
C ILE A 12 -6.12 -18.63 5.76
N ALA A 13 -5.54 -17.44 5.58
CA ALA A 13 -6.10 -16.18 6.06
C ALA A 13 -7.50 -15.97 5.48
N ALA A 14 -7.67 -16.13 4.16
CA ALA A 14 -8.95 -16.02 3.49
C ALA A 14 -10.02 -16.94 4.11
N LEU A 15 -9.68 -18.21 4.32
CA LEU A 15 -10.59 -19.17 4.93
C LEU A 15 -10.98 -18.76 6.36
N LEU A 16 -10.01 -18.37 7.20
CA LEU A 16 -10.26 -17.97 8.59
C LEU A 16 -11.09 -16.70 8.67
N ILE A 17 -10.75 -15.68 7.87
CA ILE A 17 -11.45 -14.39 7.86
C ILE A 17 -12.89 -14.59 7.43
N TYR A 18 -13.12 -15.37 6.36
CA TYR A 18 -14.47 -15.62 5.85
C TYR A 18 -15.31 -16.45 6.83
N THR A 19 -14.77 -17.54 7.37
CA THR A 19 -15.52 -18.45 8.25
C THR A 19 -15.81 -17.85 9.62
N LEU A 20 -14.90 -17.04 10.16
CA LEU A 20 -15.03 -16.43 11.48
C LEU A 20 -15.54 -14.98 11.41
N SER A 21 -15.81 -14.45 10.21
CA SER A 21 -16.22 -13.05 9.99
C SER A 21 -15.31 -12.04 10.72
N LEU A 22 -14.00 -12.21 10.56
CA LEU A 22 -13.02 -11.42 11.30
C LEU A 22 -13.08 -9.95 10.92
N SER A 23 -12.76 -9.07 11.88
CA SER A 23 -12.69 -7.63 11.66
C SER A 23 -11.60 -7.24 10.67
N PHE A 24 -11.74 -6.06 10.07
CA PHE A 24 -10.77 -5.52 9.10
C PHE A 24 -9.34 -5.50 9.64
N LEU A 25 -9.16 -5.15 10.92
CA LEU A 25 -7.85 -5.14 11.57
C LEU A 25 -7.20 -6.54 11.62
N LEU A 26 -7.97 -7.55 12.04
CA LEU A 26 -7.49 -8.93 12.10
C LEU A 26 -7.24 -9.50 10.70
N ALA A 27 -8.11 -9.16 9.74
CA ALA A 27 -7.93 -9.53 8.34
C ALA A 27 -6.62 -8.97 7.78
N SER A 28 -6.34 -7.68 8.03
CA SER A 28 -5.10 -7.01 7.62
C SER A 28 -3.86 -7.69 8.23
N PHE A 29 -3.92 -8.02 9.52
CA PHE A 29 -2.84 -8.73 10.19
C PHE A 29 -2.61 -10.12 9.60
N LEU A 30 -3.67 -10.90 9.35
CA LEU A 30 -3.53 -12.26 8.80
C LEU A 30 -3.04 -12.26 7.35
N PHE A 31 -3.54 -11.35 6.51
CA PHE A 31 -3.14 -11.28 5.10
C PHE A 31 -1.72 -10.76 4.89
N PHE A 32 -1.31 -9.74 5.64
CA PHE A 32 -0.07 -9.02 5.38
C PHE A 32 0.91 -9.09 6.55
N GLY A 33 0.42 -8.99 7.79
CA GLY A 33 1.26 -9.04 8.99
C GLY A 33 1.93 -10.40 9.21
N VAL A 34 1.17 -11.49 9.22
CA VAL A 34 1.66 -12.86 9.42
C VAL A 34 2.76 -13.24 8.42
N PRO A 35 2.57 -13.13 7.10
CA PRO A 35 3.64 -13.47 6.15
C PRO A 35 4.84 -12.52 6.26
N ALA A 36 4.64 -11.23 6.55
CA ALA A 36 5.75 -10.29 6.75
C ALA A 36 6.58 -10.64 7.99
N ILE A 37 5.93 -10.99 9.10
CA ILE A 37 6.57 -11.43 10.33
C ILE A 37 7.35 -12.72 10.09
N TYR A 38 6.76 -13.70 9.39
CA TYR A 38 7.45 -14.93 9.02
C TYR A 38 8.74 -14.65 8.25
N LEU A 39 8.68 -13.85 7.17
CA LEU A 39 9.87 -13.49 6.38
C LEU A 39 10.90 -12.70 7.21
N SER A 40 10.44 -11.81 8.08
CA SER A 40 11.28 -11.04 9.00
C SER A 40 12.06 -11.95 9.95
N PHE A 41 11.41 -12.98 10.50
CA PHE A 41 12.09 -13.98 11.33
C PHE A 41 13.11 -14.81 10.54
N ARG A 42 12.81 -15.12 9.28
CA ARG A 42 13.70 -15.91 8.41
C ARG A 42 14.94 -15.12 7.97
N LYS A 43 14.82 -13.80 7.81
CA LYS A 43 15.93 -12.92 7.42
C LYS A 43 15.94 -11.62 8.23
N PRO A 44 16.32 -11.65 9.52
CA PRO A 44 16.23 -10.48 10.41
C PRO A 44 17.02 -9.25 9.94
N GLN A 45 18.00 -9.44 9.05
CA GLN A 45 18.88 -8.38 8.56
C GLN A 45 18.14 -7.31 7.73
N ILE A 46 17.00 -7.65 7.12
CA ILE A 46 16.22 -6.72 6.27
C ILE A 46 15.25 -5.87 7.09
N VAL A 47 14.88 -6.31 8.29
CA VAL A 47 13.78 -5.77 9.10
C VAL A 47 13.95 -4.27 9.36
N LYS A 48 15.14 -3.84 9.82
CA LYS A 48 15.37 -2.44 10.18
C LYS A 48 15.17 -1.51 8.99
N LYS A 49 15.72 -1.87 7.83
CA LYS A 49 15.65 -1.04 6.61
C LYS A 49 14.20 -0.98 6.10
N SER A 50 13.55 -2.13 5.98
CA SER A 50 12.15 -2.23 5.57
C SER A 50 11.22 -1.46 6.51
N LEU A 51 11.36 -1.65 7.82
CA LEU A 51 10.48 -1.05 8.82
C LEU A 51 10.54 0.48 8.81
N LEU A 52 11.75 1.05 8.80
CA LEU A 52 11.92 2.49 8.78
C LEU A 52 11.40 3.13 7.49
N PHE A 53 11.62 2.49 6.33
CA PHE A 53 11.05 2.95 5.08
C PHE A 53 9.52 2.89 5.09
N THR A 54 8.93 1.79 5.56
CA THR A 54 7.48 1.66 5.68
C THR A 54 6.90 2.74 6.59
N VAL A 55 7.45 2.94 7.79
CA VAL A 55 6.98 3.98 8.70
C VAL A 55 7.06 5.36 8.03
N LEU A 56 8.16 5.64 7.33
CA LEU A 56 8.34 6.90 6.62
C LEU A 56 7.26 7.11 5.53
N ILE A 57 7.02 6.11 4.68
CA ILE A 57 6.03 6.21 3.59
C ILE A 57 4.60 6.26 4.14
N VAL A 58 4.23 5.30 5.00
CA VAL A 58 2.87 5.15 5.51
C VAL A 58 2.45 6.32 6.37
N SER A 59 3.38 6.86 7.18
CA SER A 59 3.08 8.09 7.93
C SER A 59 2.68 9.22 7.00
N THR A 60 3.22 9.34 5.78
CA THR A 60 2.79 10.40 4.86
C THR A 60 1.55 10.02 4.07
N VAL A 61 1.56 8.81 3.50
CA VAL A 61 0.49 8.36 2.62
C VAL A 61 -0.82 8.26 3.38
N SER A 62 -0.88 7.65 4.56
CA SER A 62 -2.17 7.51 5.27
C SER A 62 -2.79 8.85 5.65
N TRP A 63 -2.01 9.85 6.09
CA TRP A 63 -2.59 11.17 6.41
C TRP A 63 -3.16 11.87 5.17
N VAL A 64 -2.41 11.89 4.07
CA VAL A 64 -2.79 12.62 2.86
C VAL A 64 -3.85 11.85 2.08
N LEU A 65 -3.57 10.58 1.80
CA LEU A 65 -4.37 9.73 0.94
C LEU A 65 -5.72 9.41 1.57
N ASP A 66 -5.75 8.91 2.80
CA ASP A 66 -7.00 8.42 3.40
C ASP A 66 -7.96 9.59 3.65
N HIS A 67 -7.44 10.76 4.05
CA HIS A 67 -8.27 11.96 4.20
C HIS A 67 -8.85 12.43 2.87
N MET A 68 -8.03 12.54 1.82
CA MET A 68 -8.51 13.00 0.52
C MET A 68 -9.43 11.96 -0.15
N ALA A 69 -9.17 10.67 0.03
CA ALA A 69 -10.01 9.58 -0.44
C ALA A 69 -11.37 9.57 0.26
N PHE A 70 -11.40 9.86 1.57
CA PHE A 70 -12.64 10.05 2.31
C PHE A 70 -13.46 11.23 1.76
N LEU A 71 -12.81 12.37 1.50
CA LEU A 71 -13.48 13.56 0.95
C LEU A 71 -14.04 13.33 -0.46
N ASP A 72 -13.29 12.64 -1.33
CA ASP A 72 -13.73 12.27 -2.68
C ASP A 72 -14.68 11.04 -2.70
N LYS A 73 -14.88 10.42 -1.52
CA LYS A 73 -15.64 9.19 -1.32
C LYS A 73 -15.11 8.00 -2.13
N THR A 74 -13.84 8.03 -2.54
CA THR A 74 -13.22 6.95 -3.31
C THR A 74 -12.86 5.75 -2.45
N TRP A 75 -12.85 5.89 -1.13
CA TRP A 75 -12.67 4.80 -0.18
C TRP A 75 -13.38 5.14 1.13
N PHE A 76 -14.08 4.16 1.69
CA PHE A 76 -14.76 4.33 2.96
C PHE A 76 -14.81 3.02 3.73
N VAL A 77 -14.23 3.02 4.92
CA VAL A 77 -14.42 1.99 5.94
C VAL A 77 -15.62 2.40 6.79
N ASP A 78 -16.65 1.56 6.91
CA ASP A 78 -17.85 1.90 7.69
C ASP A 78 -17.59 1.82 9.21
N GLU A 79 -17.05 0.69 9.66
CA GLU A 79 -16.77 0.42 11.07
C GLU A 79 -15.30 0.64 11.41
N SER A 80 -15.03 1.47 12.43
CA SER A 80 -13.67 1.77 12.87
C SER A 80 -13.61 1.94 14.39
N ALA A 81 -12.56 1.38 15.01
CA ALA A 81 -12.34 1.49 16.44
C ALA A 81 -11.93 2.91 16.85
N LEU A 82 -11.26 3.64 15.96
CA LEU A 82 -10.81 5.01 16.17
C LEU A 82 -10.68 5.73 14.84
N ARG A 83 -11.25 6.92 14.73
CA ARG A 83 -11.08 7.80 13.57
C ARG A 83 -10.24 9.02 13.93
N LEU A 84 -9.18 9.25 13.15
CA LEU A 84 -8.24 10.36 13.25
C LEU A 84 -8.68 11.54 12.35
N LEU A 85 -8.00 12.69 12.49
CA LEU A 85 -8.27 13.93 11.74
C LEU A 85 -9.75 14.36 11.70
N GLY A 86 -10.39 14.43 12.87
CA GLY A 86 -11.78 14.88 12.96
C GLY A 86 -12.79 13.87 12.41
N GLY A 87 -12.40 12.60 12.28
CA GLY A 87 -13.32 11.53 11.92
C GLY A 87 -13.13 10.95 10.52
N THR A 88 -12.13 11.40 9.75
CA THR A 88 -11.99 10.99 8.34
C THR A 88 -11.16 9.73 8.16
N ILE A 89 -10.10 9.55 8.94
CA ILE A 89 -9.15 8.44 8.75
C ILE A 89 -9.38 7.35 9.79
N PRO A 90 -9.88 6.16 9.43
CA PRO A 90 -9.98 5.05 10.35
C PRO A 90 -8.58 4.52 10.69
N ILE A 91 -8.36 4.11 11.95
CA ILE A 91 -7.06 3.56 12.38
C ILE A 91 -6.71 2.26 11.64
N GLU A 92 -7.74 1.52 11.21
CA GLU A 92 -7.60 0.31 10.43
C GLU A 92 -6.89 0.56 9.10
N ASP A 93 -7.16 1.67 8.40
CA ASP A 93 -6.48 2.01 7.14
C ASP A 93 -4.99 2.26 7.36
N VAL A 94 -4.61 2.93 8.46
CA VAL A 94 -3.21 3.17 8.82
C VAL A 94 -2.48 1.84 9.09
N ILE A 95 -3.12 0.93 9.82
CA ILE A 95 -2.53 -0.36 10.17
C ILE A 95 -2.49 -1.30 8.95
N PHE A 96 -3.53 -1.28 8.12
CA PHE A 96 -3.59 -1.98 6.84
C PHE A 96 -2.46 -1.50 5.92
N GLY A 97 -2.35 -0.19 5.71
CA GLY A 97 -1.31 0.43 4.89
C GLY A 97 0.09 0.10 5.40
N PHE A 98 0.28 0.09 6.73
CA PHE A 98 1.53 -0.37 7.35
C PHE A 98 1.86 -1.82 7.00
N PHE A 99 0.95 -2.76 7.25
CA PHE A 99 1.24 -4.18 6.99
C PHE A 99 1.40 -4.46 5.49
N TRP A 100 0.56 -3.86 4.65
CA TRP A 100 0.64 -4.00 3.20
C TRP A 100 1.99 -3.51 2.66
N ALA A 101 2.41 -2.29 3.04
CA ALA A 101 3.67 -1.73 2.59
C ALA A 101 4.89 -2.46 3.19
N TYR A 102 4.86 -2.78 4.48
CA TYR A 102 5.93 -3.56 5.13
C TYR A 102 6.09 -4.92 4.47
N TYR A 103 4.98 -5.61 4.19
CA TYR A 103 5.01 -6.90 3.55
C TYR A 103 5.58 -6.82 2.14
N GLY A 104 5.15 -5.85 1.33
CA GLY A 104 5.70 -5.62 0.00
C GLY A 104 7.22 -5.45 0.01
N VAL A 105 7.74 -4.62 0.93
CA VAL A 105 9.18 -4.34 1.03
C VAL A 105 9.96 -5.54 1.55
N VAL A 106 9.46 -6.23 2.59
CA VAL A 106 10.11 -7.45 3.11
C VAL A 106 10.09 -8.58 2.08
N PHE A 107 8.99 -8.75 1.34
CA PHE A 107 8.89 -9.72 0.25
C PHE A 107 9.95 -9.44 -0.82
N TRP A 108 10.06 -8.18 -1.25
CA TRP A 108 11.08 -7.73 -2.20
C TRP A 108 12.50 -8.07 -1.71
N GLU A 109 12.83 -7.63 -0.50
CA GLU A 109 14.11 -7.84 0.16
C GLU A 109 14.48 -9.32 0.38
N TYR A 110 13.47 -10.17 0.54
CA TYR A 110 13.65 -11.59 0.77
C TYR A 110 13.86 -12.36 -0.54
N PHE A 111 12.96 -12.19 -1.51
CA PHE A 111 12.90 -13.04 -2.71
C PHE A 111 13.57 -12.44 -3.95
N LEU A 112 13.63 -11.12 -4.06
CA LEU A 112 13.98 -10.44 -5.31
C LEU A 112 15.28 -9.65 -5.20
N ASP A 113 15.55 -9.04 -4.05
CA ASP A 113 16.80 -8.33 -3.81
C ASP A 113 17.84 -9.20 -3.08
N HIS A 114 18.97 -9.39 -3.77
CA HIS A 114 20.09 -10.20 -3.36
C HIS A 114 21.30 -9.37 -2.88
N ASP A 115 21.13 -8.06 -2.64
CA ASP A 115 22.23 -7.23 -2.18
C ASP A 115 22.79 -7.70 -0.82
N LYS A 116 24.10 -7.51 -0.66
CA LYS A 116 24.85 -7.91 0.53
C LYS A 116 24.78 -6.85 1.64
N ASN A 117 24.45 -5.58 1.33
CA ASN A 117 24.50 -4.47 2.28
C ASN A 117 23.12 -4.07 2.83
N LYS A 118 22.42 -5.03 3.45
CA LYS A 118 21.04 -4.84 3.95
C LYS A 118 20.87 -3.80 5.09
N TYR A 119 21.95 -3.31 5.69
CA TYR A 119 21.91 -2.44 6.88
C TYR A 119 22.08 -0.94 6.60
N ARG A 120 22.54 -0.55 5.41
CA ARG A 120 22.88 0.85 5.12
C ARG A 120 21.79 1.50 4.29
N PHE A 121 21.32 2.65 4.76
CA PHE A 121 20.49 3.53 3.97
C PHE A 121 21.35 4.26 2.95
N ASP A 122 20.84 4.37 1.74
CA ASP A 122 21.46 5.23 0.74
C ASP A 122 21.31 6.71 1.16
N PRO A 123 22.35 7.56 0.99
CA PRO A 123 22.28 9.00 1.31
C PRO A 123 21.10 9.74 0.64
N ARG A 124 20.54 9.19 -0.44
CA ARG A 124 19.35 9.73 -1.14
C ARG A 124 18.07 9.64 -0.32
N THR A 125 18.04 8.86 0.76
CA THR A 125 16.87 8.76 1.65
C THR A 125 16.48 10.13 2.20
N ARG A 126 17.44 11.04 2.38
CA ARG A 126 17.17 12.43 2.79
C ARG A 126 16.26 13.18 1.82
N TYR A 127 16.35 12.90 0.52
CA TYR A 127 15.49 13.55 -0.48
C TYR A 127 14.05 13.04 -0.37
N LEU A 128 13.87 11.75 -0.08
CA LEU A 128 12.55 11.19 0.20
C LEU A 128 11.96 11.80 1.46
N ILE A 129 12.74 11.92 2.54
CA ILE A 129 12.30 12.56 3.79
C ILE A 129 11.86 14.01 3.53
N VAL A 130 12.65 14.79 2.78
CA VAL A 130 12.28 16.17 2.43
C VAL A 130 11.03 16.20 1.57
N PHE A 131 10.92 15.35 0.55
CA PHE A 131 9.75 15.27 -0.32
C PHE A 131 8.46 14.99 0.47
N LEU A 132 8.50 13.96 1.33
CA LEU A 132 7.37 13.57 2.18
C LEU A 132 7.05 14.63 3.24
N GLY A 133 8.08 15.24 3.83
CA GLY A 133 7.91 16.32 4.80
C GLY A 133 7.26 17.56 4.19
N VAL A 134 7.62 17.93 2.96
CA VAL A 134 6.97 19.02 2.21
C VAL A 134 5.52 18.65 1.88
N ALA A 135 5.26 17.43 1.41
CA ALA A 135 3.90 16.97 1.10
C ALA A 135 2.99 17.03 2.35
N LEU A 136 3.47 16.53 3.49
CA LEU A 136 2.76 16.61 4.77
C LEU A 136 2.54 18.06 5.23
N SER A 137 3.56 18.91 5.10
CA SER A 137 3.46 20.32 5.50
C SER A 137 2.39 21.06 4.67
N ILE A 138 2.37 20.82 3.35
CA ILE A 138 1.35 21.39 2.46
C ILE A 138 -0.02 20.86 2.84
N PHE A 139 -0.16 19.53 3.03
CA PHE A 139 -1.43 18.93 3.43
C PHE A 139 -1.98 19.53 4.73
N PHE A 140 -1.17 19.60 5.78
CA PHE A 140 -1.61 20.17 7.06
C PHE A 140 -1.92 21.66 6.95
N ALA A 141 -1.15 22.43 6.17
CA ALA A 141 -1.48 23.83 5.91
C ALA A 141 -2.86 23.96 5.24
N LEU A 142 -3.15 23.15 4.22
CA LEU A 142 -4.46 23.14 3.56
C LEU A 142 -5.58 22.68 4.50
N TYR A 143 -5.32 21.68 5.35
CA TYR A 143 -6.28 21.13 6.31
C TYR A 143 -6.67 22.17 7.37
N PHE A 144 -5.70 22.81 8.02
CA PHE A 144 -5.98 23.81 9.06
C PHE A 144 -6.57 25.12 8.50
N LEU A 145 -6.43 25.37 7.20
CA LEU A 145 -7.05 26.50 6.52
C LEU A 145 -8.45 26.17 5.94
N ASP A 146 -8.97 24.96 6.19
CA ASP A 146 -10.24 24.46 5.63
C ASP A 146 -10.33 24.68 4.11
N SER A 147 -9.23 24.35 3.44
CA SER A 147 -9.04 24.70 2.04
C SER A 147 -9.89 23.82 1.13
N PRO A 148 -10.71 24.40 0.20
CA PRO A 148 -11.50 23.63 -0.76
C PRO A 148 -10.62 22.79 -1.70
N TRP A 149 -9.31 23.08 -1.78
CA TRP A 149 -8.35 22.33 -2.55
C TRP A 149 -8.14 20.88 -2.07
N LEU A 150 -8.57 20.53 -0.85
CA LEU A 150 -8.52 19.14 -0.38
C LEU A 150 -9.60 18.25 -1.03
N VAL A 151 -10.69 18.83 -1.53
CA VAL A 151 -11.75 18.09 -2.22
C VAL A 151 -11.40 17.99 -3.71
N GLN A 152 -10.80 16.88 -4.10
CA GLN A 152 -10.30 16.67 -5.47
C GLN A 152 -11.07 15.54 -6.17
N PRO A 153 -11.92 15.84 -7.17
CA PRO A 153 -12.53 14.81 -8.00
C PRO A 153 -11.48 13.94 -8.69
N TYR A 154 -11.77 12.65 -8.81
CA TYR A 154 -10.90 11.64 -9.41
C TYR A 154 -9.59 11.51 -8.64
N PHE A 155 -9.68 11.55 -7.31
CA PHE A 155 -8.50 11.60 -6.45
C PHE A 155 -7.57 10.40 -6.68
N TYR A 156 -8.11 9.18 -6.70
CA TYR A 156 -7.33 7.95 -6.96
C TYR A 156 -6.60 7.98 -8.30
N LEU A 157 -7.25 8.46 -9.37
CA LEU A 157 -6.61 8.60 -10.68
C LEU A 157 -5.44 9.59 -10.60
N LYS A 158 -5.68 10.78 -10.05
CA LYS A 158 -4.66 11.83 -9.92
C LYS A 158 -3.49 11.35 -9.05
N PHE A 159 -3.77 10.70 -7.93
CA PHE A 159 -2.75 10.15 -7.04
C PHE A 159 -1.93 9.07 -7.74
N GLY A 160 -2.59 8.08 -8.37
CA GLY A 160 -1.92 7.02 -9.10
C GLY A 160 -0.99 7.55 -10.20
N LEU A 161 -1.47 8.50 -11.00
CA LEU A 161 -0.69 9.12 -12.09
C LEU A 161 0.46 10.00 -11.61
N THR A 162 0.37 10.61 -10.42
CA THR A 162 1.38 11.56 -9.93
C THR A 162 2.37 10.95 -8.94
N VAL A 163 1.97 9.91 -8.20
CA VAL A 163 2.78 9.32 -7.13
C VAL A 163 3.28 7.92 -7.47
N LEU A 164 2.47 7.08 -8.13
CA LEU A 164 2.83 5.69 -8.42
C LEU A 164 3.46 5.52 -9.81
N VAL A 165 2.86 6.11 -10.84
CA VAL A 165 3.33 5.96 -12.23
C VAL A 165 4.72 6.56 -12.47
N PRO A 166 5.07 7.77 -11.99
CA PRO A 166 6.37 8.39 -12.28
C PRO A 166 7.59 7.59 -11.80
N PRO A 167 7.67 7.08 -10.54
CA PRO A 167 8.81 6.28 -10.11
C PRO A 167 8.89 4.95 -10.88
N ILE A 168 7.76 4.34 -11.25
CA ILE A 168 7.73 3.12 -12.07
C ILE A 168 8.31 3.41 -13.46
N LEU A 169 7.81 4.44 -14.15
CA LEU A 169 8.31 4.83 -15.47
C LEU A 169 9.81 5.14 -15.42
N PHE A 170 10.24 5.93 -14.42
CA PHE A 170 11.64 6.23 -14.24
C PHE A 170 12.48 4.96 -14.04
N ALA A 171 12.03 4.05 -13.17
CA ALA A 171 12.74 2.81 -12.88
C ALA A 171 12.81 1.87 -14.09
N VAL A 172 11.72 1.72 -14.85
CA VAL A 172 11.67 0.92 -16.08
C VAL A 172 12.60 1.48 -17.16
N LEU A 173 12.64 2.80 -17.33
CA LEU A 173 13.47 3.46 -18.34
C LEU A 173 14.96 3.47 -17.96
N LYS A 174 15.31 3.58 -16.67
CA LYS A 174 16.70 3.65 -16.21
C LYS A 174 17.30 2.31 -15.81
N PHE A 175 16.48 1.39 -15.31
CA PHE A 175 16.89 0.08 -14.79
C PHE A 175 16.05 -1.03 -15.42
N PRO A 176 16.20 -1.32 -16.73
CA PRO A 176 15.36 -2.27 -17.44
C PRO A 176 15.41 -3.71 -16.87
N ARG A 177 16.46 -4.06 -16.12
CA ARG A 177 16.57 -5.35 -15.41
C ARG A 177 15.54 -5.47 -14.28
N LEU A 178 15.12 -4.34 -13.70
CA LEU A 178 14.16 -4.29 -12.60
C LEU A 178 12.74 -4.67 -13.06
N ILE A 179 12.41 -4.48 -14.34
CA ILE A 179 11.09 -4.75 -14.93
C ILE A 179 10.63 -6.17 -14.62
N ARG A 180 11.51 -7.17 -14.77
CA ARG A 180 11.14 -8.57 -14.52
C ARG A 180 10.82 -8.83 -13.05
N ARG A 181 11.56 -8.21 -12.13
CA ARG A 181 11.33 -8.34 -10.69
C ARG A 181 10.06 -7.58 -10.26
N LEU A 182 9.84 -6.38 -10.81
CA LEU A 182 8.61 -5.60 -10.60
C LEU A 182 7.37 -6.31 -11.13
N ALA A 183 7.46 -6.94 -12.30
CA ALA A 183 6.37 -7.75 -12.83
C ALA A 183 6.10 -8.97 -11.94
N ALA A 184 7.14 -9.66 -11.45
CA ALA A 184 6.98 -10.81 -10.57
C ALA A 184 6.28 -10.45 -9.25
N ILE A 185 6.72 -9.36 -8.58
CA ILE A 185 6.05 -8.91 -7.34
C ILE A 185 4.66 -8.35 -7.62
N GLY A 186 4.48 -7.63 -8.73
CA GLY A 186 3.17 -7.12 -9.16
C GLY A 186 2.17 -8.23 -9.38
N ILE A 187 2.54 -9.32 -10.07
CA ILE A 187 1.66 -10.48 -10.27
C ILE A 187 1.27 -11.11 -8.93
N TYR A 188 2.24 -11.32 -8.03
CA TYR A 188 1.95 -11.91 -6.71
C TYR A 188 0.96 -11.03 -5.90
N PHE A 189 1.24 -9.73 -5.80
CA PHE A 189 0.39 -8.81 -5.04
C PHE A 189 -0.93 -8.50 -5.73
N PHE A 190 -1.02 -8.62 -7.05
CA PHE A 190 -2.29 -8.53 -7.77
C PHE A 190 -3.26 -9.63 -7.31
N PHE A 191 -2.81 -10.89 -7.28
CA PHE A 191 -3.65 -11.99 -6.81
C PHE A 191 -3.95 -11.89 -5.32
N LEU A 192 -2.98 -11.47 -4.50
CA LEU A 192 -3.19 -11.22 -3.08
C LEU A 192 -4.27 -10.16 -2.85
N SER A 193 -4.20 -9.04 -3.59
CA SER A 193 -5.17 -7.95 -3.49
C SER A 193 -6.54 -8.38 -4.00
N LEU A 194 -6.62 -9.14 -5.09
CA LEU A 194 -7.88 -9.67 -5.61
C LEU A 194 -8.62 -10.55 -4.58
N VAL A 195 -7.89 -11.40 -3.85
CA VAL A 195 -8.48 -12.23 -2.77
C VAL A 195 -8.86 -11.37 -1.58
N GLY A 196 -7.97 -10.46 -1.15
CA GLY A 196 -8.22 -9.55 -0.03
C GLY A 196 -9.45 -8.67 -0.28
N GLU A 197 -9.55 -8.09 -1.48
CA GLU A 197 -10.67 -7.27 -1.93
C GLU A 197 -11.97 -8.05 -1.90
N HIS A 198 -11.97 -9.26 -2.47
CA HIS A 198 -13.17 -10.06 -2.51
C HIS A 198 -13.76 -10.26 -1.11
N ILE A 199 -12.89 -10.56 -0.13
CA ILE A 199 -13.28 -10.80 1.25
C ILE A 199 -13.68 -9.50 1.93
N GLY A 200 -12.88 -8.44 1.76
CA GLY A 200 -13.16 -7.12 2.33
C GLY A 200 -14.52 -6.60 1.92
N LEU A 201 -14.85 -6.67 0.63
CA LEU A 201 -16.16 -6.24 0.11
C LEU A 201 -17.29 -7.17 0.54
N THR A 202 -17.06 -8.48 0.60
CA THR A 202 -18.10 -9.44 1.03
C THR A 202 -18.45 -9.28 2.50
N LEU A 203 -17.45 -8.97 3.35
CA LEU A 203 -17.64 -8.75 4.79
C LEU A 203 -17.93 -7.28 5.15
N GLY A 204 -17.98 -6.38 4.16
CA GLY A 204 -18.26 -4.95 4.39
C GLY A 204 -17.15 -4.22 5.17
N HIS A 205 -15.89 -4.67 5.05
CA HIS A 205 -14.75 -3.98 5.67
C HIS A 205 -14.57 -2.58 5.09
N TRP A 206 -14.78 -2.41 3.79
CA TRP A 206 -14.78 -1.12 3.12
C TRP A 206 -15.72 -1.15 1.91
N ARG A 207 -15.95 0.03 1.33
CA ARG A 207 -16.72 0.24 0.10
C ARG A 207 -16.25 1.47 -0.67
N PHE A 208 -16.76 1.61 -1.89
CA PHE A 208 -16.42 2.67 -2.84
C PHE A 208 -17.65 3.56 -3.15
N PRO A 209 -18.10 4.42 -2.22
CA PRO A 209 -19.37 5.14 -2.35
C PRO A 209 -19.35 6.35 -3.29
N GLY A 210 -18.19 6.73 -3.81
CA GLY A 210 -18.00 7.86 -4.72
C GLY A 210 -18.54 7.63 -6.13
N ASN A 211 -18.50 8.70 -6.93
CA ASN A 211 -18.90 8.67 -8.35
C ASN A 211 -17.77 9.15 -9.28
N ASN A 212 -16.64 9.58 -8.73
CA ASN A 212 -15.54 10.20 -9.48
C ASN A 212 -14.54 9.12 -9.93
N TYR A 213 -15.01 8.19 -10.74
CA TYR A 213 -14.20 7.11 -11.33
C TYR A 213 -14.23 7.19 -12.86
N ILE A 214 -13.16 6.81 -13.54
CA ILE A 214 -13.11 6.72 -15.00
C ILE A 214 -14.00 5.60 -15.52
N ALA A 215 -14.10 4.52 -14.75
CA ALA A 215 -14.89 3.35 -15.03
C ALA A 215 -15.07 2.54 -13.74
N THR A 216 -16.07 1.67 -13.72
CA THR A 216 -16.35 0.79 -12.58
C THR A 216 -16.57 -0.65 -13.05
N ALA A 217 -16.18 -1.61 -12.23
CA ALA A 217 -16.52 -3.01 -12.32
C ALA A 217 -17.45 -3.41 -11.16
N THR A 218 -18.01 -4.61 -11.21
CA THR A 218 -18.79 -5.18 -10.10
C THR A 218 -18.21 -6.51 -9.66
N GLN A 219 -18.10 -6.72 -8.35
CA GLN A 219 -17.64 -7.97 -7.73
C GLN A 219 -18.47 -8.22 -6.47
N ALA A 220 -19.04 -9.42 -6.34
CA ALA A 220 -19.95 -9.77 -5.25
C ALA A 220 -21.11 -8.75 -5.05
N GLY A 221 -21.57 -8.12 -6.13
CA GLY A 221 -22.61 -7.09 -6.09
C GLY A 221 -22.14 -5.71 -5.62
N GLN A 222 -20.86 -5.56 -5.27
CA GLN A 222 -20.24 -4.28 -4.89
C GLN A 222 -19.52 -3.64 -6.07
N LEU A 223 -19.49 -2.31 -6.10
CA LEU A 223 -18.79 -1.52 -7.10
C LEU A 223 -17.30 -1.47 -6.79
N ILE A 224 -16.46 -1.66 -7.80
CA ILE A 224 -15.00 -1.51 -7.71
C ILE A 224 -14.54 -0.52 -8.79
N PRO A 225 -13.84 0.57 -8.44
CA PRO A 225 -13.24 1.49 -9.41
C PRO A 225 -12.14 0.81 -10.23
N TRP A 226 -12.02 1.15 -11.52
CA TRP A 226 -10.87 0.65 -12.31
C TRP A 226 -9.54 1.19 -11.80
N GLU A 227 -9.55 2.38 -11.23
CA GLU A 227 -8.41 2.96 -10.52
C GLU A 227 -7.94 2.06 -9.38
N GLU A 228 -8.85 1.36 -8.70
CA GLU A 228 -8.50 0.42 -7.63
C GLU A 228 -7.66 -0.74 -8.16
N ILE A 229 -8.17 -1.37 -9.21
CA ILE A 229 -7.55 -2.52 -9.87
C ILE A 229 -6.17 -2.13 -10.43
N ILE A 230 -6.07 -0.96 -11.07
CA ILE A 230 -4.84 -0.53 -11.72
C ILE A 230 -3.82 -0.05 -10.68
N PHE A 231 -4.18 0.90 -9.82
CA PHE A 231 -3.20 1.58 -8.97
C PHE A 231 -2.90 0.82 -7.69
N TRP A 232 -3.84 0.09 -7.12
CA TRP A 232 -3.62 -0.62 -5.86
C TRP A 232 -3.28 -2.08 -6.08
N TRP A 233 -4.03 -2.81 -6.91
CA TRP A 233 -3.75 -4.25 -7.10
C TRP A 233 -2.54 -4.47 -8.01
N ALA A 234 -2.47 -3.81 -9.16
CA ALA A 234 -1.41 -4.05 -10.13
C ALA A 234 -0.14 -3.22 -9.88
N LEU A 235 -0.28 -1.93 -9.59
CA LEU A 235 0.85 -1.00 -9.52
C LEU A 235 1.25 -0.60 -8.10
N GLY A 236 0.45 -0.90 -7.07
CA GLY A 236 0.66 -0.38 -5.73
C GLY A 236 2.01 -0.81 -5.15
N VAL A 237 2.22 -2.12 -5.02
CA VAL A 237 3.50 -2.65 -4.53
C VAL A 237 4.66 -2.39 -5.49
N PRO A 238 4.55 -2.58 -6.82
CA PRO A 238 5.61 -2.17 -7.75
C PRO A 238 6.01 -0.69 -7.61
N GLY A 239 5.06 0.22 -7.43
CA GLY A 239 5.31 1.65 -7.22
C GLY A 239 6.02 1.92 -5.89
N LEU A 240 5.57 1.26 -4.82
CA LEU A 240 6.23 1.30 -3.51
C LEU A 240 7.70 0.83 -3.60
N ILE A 241 7.95 -0.27 -4.30
CA ILE A 241 9.31 -0.78 -4.52
C ILE A 241 10.14 0.17 -5.36
N CYS A 242 9.58 0.86 -6.35
CA CYS A 242 10.32 1.87 -7.10
C CYS A 242 10.74 3.04 -6.19
N TRP A 243 9.88 3.51 -5.29
CA TRP A 243 10.28 4.49 -4.27
C TRP A 243 11.39 3.97 -3.37
N TYR A 244 11.29 2.71 -2.94
CA TYR A 244 12.30 2.06 -2.12
C TYR A 244 13.67 2.00 -2.82
N GLU A 245 13.72 1.44 -4.02
CA GLU A 245 14.93 1.30 -4.84
C GLU A 245 15.57 2.66 -5.18
N LEU A 246 14.75 3.68 -5.48
CA LEU A 246 15.28 4.97 -5.93
C LEU A 246 15.95 5.77 -4.82
N PHE A 247 15.45 5.66 -3.58
CA PHE A 247 15.82 6.55 -2.49
C PHE A 247 16.46 5.84 -1.29
N VAL A 248 16.09 4.59 -1.02
CA VAL A 248 16.57 3.86 0.15
C VAL A 248 17.63 2.83 -0.22
N ASP A 249 17.43 2.13 -1.34
CA ASP A 249 18.33 1.07 -1.78
C ASP A 249 19.39 1.52 -2.80
N ASP A 250 20.23 0.57 -3.22
CA ASP A 250 21.38 0.78 -4.08
C ASP A 250 21.10 0.68 -5.59
N ARG A 251 19.85 0.38 -5.99
CA ARG A 251 19.33 0.32 -7.39
C ARG A 251 19.86 -0.84 -8.23
N LYS A 252 20.07 -2.04 -7.65
CA LYS A 252 20.67 -3.19 -8.37
C LYS A 252 19.78 -4.41 -8.57
#